data_AF-W1WV29-F1
#
_entry.id   AF-W1WV29-F1
#
_cell.length_a   1.000
_cell.length_b   1.000
_cell.length_c   1.000
_cell.angle_alpha   90.00
_cell.angle_beta   90.00
_cell.angle_gamma   90.00
#
_symmetry.space_group_name_H-M   'P 1'
#
loop_
_entity.id
_entity.type
_entity.pdbx_description
1 polymer ?
#
loop_
_entity_poly.entity_id
_entity_poly.type
_entity_poly.pdbx_seq_one_letter_code
_entity_poly.pdbx_strand_id
1 'polypeptide(L)' 'VEFMQDEGKVYEGEITLGYSTTTEDASGELVAETPVLSPLDEKLVDEAIASLTGPIIQIPPMYSAVKVNG' A
#
# COMPACT_ATOMS: atom_id res chain seq x y z
N VAL A 1 -2.04 25.06 -9.61
CA VAL A 1 -1.66 23.63 -9.64
C VAL A 1 -0.61 23.34 -8.56
N GLU A 2 0.48 24.12 -8.47
CA GLU A 2 1.49 23.98 -7.40
C GLU A 2 0.88 23.93 -5.99
N PHE A 3 -0.01 24.88 -5.64
CA PHE A 3 -0.60 24.94 -4.30
C PHE A 3 -1.45 23.71 -3.89
N MET A 4 -1.91 22.88 -4.83
CA MET A 4 -2.71 21.68 -4.51
C MET A 4 -1.84 20.43 -4.29
N GLN A 5 -0.54 20.48 -4.61
CA GLN A 5 0.34 19.33 -4.42
C GLN A 5 0.79 19.16 -2.97
N ASP A 6 0.89 20.28 -2.25
CA ASP A 6 1.36 20.33 -0.86
C ASP A 6 0.24 20.14 0.18
N GLU A 7 -1.01 20.03 -0.28
CA GLU A 7 -2.15 19.76 0.60
C GLU A 7 -2.24 18.27 0.95
N GLY A 8 -2.77 18.00 2.15
CA GLY A 8 -3.09 16.65 2.57
C GLY A 8 -4.13 16.01 1.64
N LYS A 9 -3.95 14.72 1.36
CA LYS A 9 -4.86 13.95 0.51
C LYS A 9 -5.60 12.92 1.34
N VAL A 10 -6.87 12.72 1.03
CA VAL A 10 -7.71 11.70 1.63
C VAL A 10 -8.02 10.64 0.58
N TYR A 11 -7.88 9.38 0.97
CA TYR A 11 -8.09 8.22 0.11
C TYR A 11 -9.03 7.24 0.80
N GLU A 12 -9.82 6.54 0.01
CA GLU A 12 -10.62 5.40 0.40
C GLU A 12 -10.27 4.26 -0.56
N GLY A 13 -10.07 3.05 -0.04
CA GLY A 13 -9.67 1.91 -0.84
C GLY A 13 -9.70 0.62 -0.03
N GLU A 14 -9.56 -0.48 -0.75
CA GLU A 14 -9.57 -1.83 -0.21
C GLU A 14 -8.26 -2.53 -0.59
N ILE A 15 -7.83 -3.46 0.25
CA ILE A 15 -6.69 -4.33 -0.02
C ILE A 15 -7.12 -5.79 0.12
N THR A 16 -6.43 -6.66 -0.61
CA THR A 16 -6.61 -8.11 -0.47
C THR A 16 -5.34 -8.72 0.10
N LEU A 17 -5.47 -9.45 1.20
CA LEU A 17 -4.35 -10.14 1.82
C LEU A 17 -4.18 -11.53 1.21
N GLY A 18 -2.93 -11.97 1.13
CA GLY A 18 -2.55 -13.32 0.73
C GLY A 18 -1.91 -13.45 -0.65
N TYR A 19 -1.69 -12.32 -1.34
CA TYR A 19 -0.85 -12.26 -2.53
C TYR A 19 -0.26 -10.86 -2.71
N SER A 20 0.70 -10.73 -3.63
CA SER A 20 1.27 -9.46 -4.05
C SER A 20 1.42 -9.41 -5.57
N THR A 21 1.28 -8.21 -6.14
CA THR A 21 1.39 -7.98 -7.59
C THR A 21 2.60 -7.10 -7.93
N THR A 22 2.98 -7.07 -9.21
CA THR A 22 4.12 -6.29 -9.70
C THR A 22 3.94 -4.78 -9.50
N THR A 23 2.70 -4.29 -9.58
CA THR A 23 2.34 -2.86 -9.52
C THR A 23 1.79 -2.43 -8.16
N GLU A 24 1.75 -3.33 -7.19
CA GLU A 24 1.15 -3.11 -5.85
C GLU A 24 -0.36 -2.78 -5.88
N ASP A 25 -1.03 -3.03 -7.01
CA ASP A 25 -2.48 -2.91 -7.16
C ASP A 25 -3.08 -4.10 -7.93
N ALA A 26 -4.40 -4.09 -8.13
CA ALA A 26 -5.14 -5.17 -8.78
C ALA A 26 -4.84 -5.35 -10.28
N SER A 27 -4.14 -4.40 -10.91
CA SER A 27 -3.84 -4.44 -12.35
C SER A 27 -2.53 -5.16 -12.69
N GLY A 28 -1.67 -5.36 -11.70
CA GLY A 28 -0.36 -6.00 -11.86
C GLY A 28 -0.44 -7.52 -11.98
N GLU A 29 0.66 -8.10 -12.46
CA GLU A 29 0.83 -9.56 -12.50
C GLU A 29 1.18 -10.09 -11.11
N LEU A 30 0.77 -11.31 -10.80
CA LEU A 30 1.06 -11.96 -9.51
C LEU A 30 2.57 -12.24 -9.36
N VAL A 31 3.15 -11.79 -8.24
CA VAL A 31 4.58 -11.99 -7.92
C VAL A 31 4.77 -13.03 -6.83
N ALA A 32 3.87 -13.07 -5.84
CA ALA A 32 3.92 -14.03 -4.75
C ALA A 32 2.51 -14.30 -4.21
N GLU A 33 2.33 -15.51 -3.71
CA GLU A 33 1.13 -15.95 -2.99
C GLU A 33 1.53 -16.45 -1.60
N THR A 34 0.74 -16.10 -0.60
CA THR A 34 0.84 -16.61 0.76
C THR A 34 -0.58 -16.76 1.30
N PRO A 35 -1.20 -17.94 1.15
CA PRO A 35 -2.63 -18.09 1.40
C PRO A 35 -3.01 -17.79 2.86
N VAL A 36 -4.12 -17.07 3.04
CA VAL A 36 -4.74 -16.83 4.34
C VAL A 36 -5.58 -18.07 4.70
N LEU A 37 -4.99 -19.01 5.45
CA LEU A 37 -5.57 -20.33 5.70
C LEU A 37 -6.68 -20.34 6.77
N SER A 38 -6.80 -19.26 7.54
CA SER A 38 -7.81 -19.07 8.58
C SER A 38 -8.21 -17.59 8.64
N PRO A 39 -9.41 -17.25 9.12
CA PRO A 39 -9.78 -15.86 9.35
C PRO A 39 -8.73 -15.15 10.22
N LEU A 40 -8.41 -13.91 9.85
CA LEU A 40 -7.54 -13.06 10.65
C LEU A 40 -8.33 -12.49 11.83
N ASP A 41 -7.65 -12.32 12.97
CA ASP A 41 -8.19 -11.58 14.10
C ASP A 41 -8.27 -10.09 13.74
N GLU A 42 -9.46 -9.50 13.83
CA GLU A 42 -9.69 -8.08 13.56
C GLU A 42 -8.79 -7.18 14.41
N LYS A 43 -8.54 -7.55 15.67
CA LYS A 43 -7.65 -6.80 16.56
C LYS A 43 -6.21 -6.75 16.05
N LEU A 44 -5.75 -7.84 15.44
CA LEU A 44 -4.42 -7.92 14.86
C LEU A 44 -4.31 -7.01 13.63
N VAL A 45 -5.36 -6.99 12.80
CA VAL A 45 -5.43 -6.11 11.63
C VAL A 45 -5.42 -4.64 12.07
N ASP A 46 -6.23 -4.29 13.05
CA ASP A 46 -6.29 -2.92 13.59
C ASP A 46 -4.95 -2.46 14.17
N GLU A 47 -4.26 -3.32 14.92
CA GLU A 47 -2.93 -3.02 15.46
C GLU A 47 -1.88 -2.80 14.35
N ALA A 48 -1.92 -3.61 13.28
CA ALA A 48 -1.04 -3.45 12.14
C ALA A 48 -1.31 -2.14 11.38
N ILE A 49 -2.56 -1.78 11.14
CA ILE A 49 -2.94 -0.51 10.50
C ILE A 49 -2.56 0.69 11.37
N ALA A 50 -2.77 0.60 12.69
CA ALA A 50 -2.39 1.66 13.62
C ALA A 50 -0.88 1.96 13.56
N SER A 51 -0.04 0.95 13.33
CA SER A 51 1.42 1.12 13.17
C SER A 51 1.83 1.95 11.95
N LEU A 52 0.94 2.10 10.97
CA LEU A 52 1.15 2.89 9.75
C LEU A 52 0.65 4.34 9.90
N THR A 53 0.16 4.73 11.08
CA THR A 53 -0.36 6.07 11.34
C THR A 53 0.70 6.98 11.97
N GLY A 54 0.80 8.22 11.46
CA GLY A 54 1.78 9.22 11.92
C GLY A 54 2.98 9.32 10.98
N PRO A 55 4.11 9.93 11.42
CA PRO A 55 5.31 10.02 10.60
C PRO A 55 5.92 8.64 10.37
N ILE A 56 5.94 8.21 9.11
CA ILE A 56 6.53 6.94 8.68
C ILE A 56 7.49 7.15 7.50
N ILE A 57 8.42 6.22 7.31
CA ILE A 57 9.24 6.17 6.11
C ILE A 57 8.54 5.24 5.12
N GLN A 58 8.05 5.79 4.02
CA GLN A 58 7.51 5.02 2.91
C GLN A 58 8.56 4.92 1.81
N ILE A 59 8.83 3.69 1.36
CA ILE A 59 9.62 3.46 0.16
C ILE A 59 8.65 3.52 -1.03
N PRO A 60 8.87 4.39 -2.03
CA PRO A 60 7.99 4.47 -3.19
C PRO A 60 7.95 3.14 -3.96
N PRO A 61 6.80 2.80 -4.57
CA PRO A 61 6.69 1.61 -5.41
C PRO A 61 7.60 1.70 -6.63
N MET A 62 8.03 0.54 -7.12
CA MET A 62 8.83 0.42 -8.35
C MET A 62 8.08 1.00 -9.56
N TYR A 63 6.77 0.80 -9.62
CA TYR A 63 5.90 1.44 -10.60
C TYR A 63 5.42 2.78 -10.05
N SER A 64 6.16 3.85 -10.36
CA SER A 64 5.82 5.21 -9.97
C SER A 64 6.27 6.23 -11.02
N ALA A 65 5.81 7.48 -10.86
CA ALA A 65 6.29 8.59 -11.67
C ALA A 65 7.66 9.16 -11.20
N VAL A 66 8.29 8.53 -10.19
CA VAL A 66 9.57 8.98 -9.66
C VAL A 66 10.68 8.67 -10.67
N LYS A 67 11.42 9.71 -11.06
CA LYS A 67 12.58 9.58 -11.95
C LYS A 67 13.80 9.14 -11.16
N VAL A 68 14.31 7.96 -11.49
CA VAL A 68 15.62 7.49 -11.02
C VAL A 68 16.61 7.64 -12.17
N ASN A 69 17.64 8.47 -12.00
CA ASN A 69 18.66 8.79 -13.02
C ASN A 69 18.19 9.59 -14.26
N GLY A 70 17.08 10.32 -14.19
CA GLY A 70 16.66 11.30 -15.22
C GLY A 70 15.41 10.91 -15.98
#